data_AF-A0A3M2KU19-F1
#
_entry.id   AF-A0A3M2KU19-F1
#
_cell.length_a   1.000
_cell.length_b   1.000
_cell.length_c   1.000
_cell.angle_alpha   90.00
_cell.angle_beta   90.00
_cell.angle_gamma   90.00
#
_symmetry.space_group_name_H-M   'P 1'
#
loop_
_entity.id
_entity.type
_entity.pdbx_description
1 polymer ?
#
loop_
_entity_poly.entity_id
_entity_poly.type
_entity_poly.pdbx_seq_one_letter_code
_entity_poly.pdbx_strand_id
1 'polypeptide(L)'
;MKILMYHLIDDIDSPMAVPPSRFAEQMALLAGGGYRLVTGSEVHDALLNGQPLPHNAVLVTFDDGYTNTLTTALPVLKHYGVPAVMAVCGGYLTDDLPLHLPHASQEVADTAAVAAWLESGREIAAHSYTHPRLTTLTDTALHWQIHGDAETLTERLGVTPRIFAYPYGAHDARVRAAVAQVYPLALATRERQATGLDPNQLPRIQVDPRWDLRQFRAALDDDPVPASARRTSPTPTSEIR
;
A
#
# COMPACT_ATOMS: atom_id res chain seq x y z
N MET A 1 2.70 13.30 -2.05
CA MET A 1 2.15 11.98 -2.45
C MET A 1 1.35 11.40 -1.29
N LYS A 2 0.25 10.70 -1.57
CA LYS A 2 -0.47 9.86 -0.61
C LYS A 2 -0.48 8.42 -1.12
N ILE A 3 -0.41 7.45 -0.21
CA ILE A 3 -0.52 6.02 -0.54
C ILE A 3 -1.72 5.48 0.24
N LEU A 4 -2.74 5.00 -0.46
CA LEU A 4 -3.94 4.42 0.13
C LEU A 4 -3.73 2.92 0.33
N MET A 5 -4.24 2.40 1.44
CA MET A 5 -4.19 0.98 1.81
C MET A 5 -5.61 0.46 2.01
N TYR A 6 -6.00 -0.44 1.11
CA TYR A 6 -7.20 -1.27 1.19
C TYR A 6 -6.82 -2.70 1.56
N HIS A 7 -7.80 -3.51 1.98
CA HIS A 7 -7.62 -4.95 2.17
C HIS A 7 -8.74 -5.68 1.44
N LEU A 8 -9.95 -5.66 1.98
CA LEU A 8 -11.11 -6.32 1.40
C LEU A 8 -12.03 -5.29 0.74
N ILE A 9 -12.56 -5.63 -0.45
CA ILE A 9 -13.64 -4.89 -1.09
C ILE A 9 -14.87 -5.81 -1.13
N ASP A 10 -15.70 -5.71 -0.09
CA ASP A 10 -16.79 -6.64 0.20
C ASP A 10 -17.84 -6.01 1.12
N ASP A 11 -19.07 -6.53 1.12
CA ASP A 11 -20.21 -6.09 1.94
C ASP A 11 -20.31 -6.85 3.28
N ILE A 12 -19.17 -7.30 3.81
CA ILE A 12 -19.09 -8.01 5.10
C ILE A 12 -18.86 -7.03 6.27
N ASP A 13 -19.31 -7.41 7.46
CA ASP A 13 -19.05 -6.66 8.68
C ASP A 13 -17.61 -6.91 9.17
N SER A 14 -16.68 -6.11 8.64
CA SER A 14 -15.26 -6.17 8.98
C SER A 14 -14.66 -4.76 9.02
N PRO A 15 -13.77 -4.45 9.99
CA PRO A 15 -13.07 -3.17 10.04
C PRO A 15 -12.08 -2.98 8.88
N MET A 16 -11.87 -4.01 8.05
CA MET A 16 -10.95 -4.01 6.91
C MET A 16 -11.67 -4.12 5.55
N ALA A 17 -13.01 -4.21 5.54
CA ALA A 17 -13.81 -4.40 4.32
C ALA A 17 -14.52 -3.12 3.90
N VAL A 18 -14.10 -2.54 2.77
CA VAL A 18 -14.78 -1.38 2.16
C VAL A 18 -15.89 -1.89 1.23
N PRO A 19 -17.14 -1.43 1.38
CA PRO A 19 -18.23 -1.80 0.47
C PRO A 19 -17.90 -1.51 -1.00
N PRO A 20 -18.24 -2.39 -1.95
CA PRO A 20 -17.93 -2.19 -3.37
C PRO A 20 -18.47 -0.89 -3.95
N SER A 21 -19.67 -0.47 -3.51
CA SER A 21 -20.28 0.81 -3.91
C SER A 21 -19.46 2.01 -3.46
N ARG A 22 -18.98 2.02 -2.21
CA ARG A 22 -18.09 3.07 -1.68
C ARG A 22 -16.75 3.07 -2.39
N PHE A 23 -16.17 1.90 -2.62
CA PHE A 23 -14.93 1.80 -3.37
C PHE A 23 -15.06 2.41 -4.77
N ALA A 24 -16.17 2.15 -5.48
CA ALA A 24 -16.45 2.77 -6.77
C ALA A 24 -16.57 4.30 -6.70
N GLU A 25 -17.25 4.85 -5.70
CA GLU A 25 -17.33 6.29 -5.48
C GLU A 25 -15.96 6.92 -5.20
N GLN A 26 -15.13 6.25 -4.39
CA GLN A 26 -13.77 6.68 -4.08
C GLN A 26 -12.89 6.68 -5.33
N MET A 27 -12.96 5.63 -6.17
CA MET A 27 -12.19 5.56 -7.42
C MET A 27 -12.66 6.63 -8.44
N ALA A 28 -13.97 6.88 -8.52
CA ALA A 28 -14.52 7.95 -9.36
C ALA A 28 -14.00 9.33 -8.91
N LEU A 29 -13.97 9.59 -7.61
CA LEU A 29 -13.42 10.82 -7.06
C LEU A 29 -11.92 10.95 -7.39
N LEU A 30 -11.13 9.89 -7.24
CA LEU A 30 -9.70 9.94 -7.56
C LEU A 30 -9.46 10.24 -9.05
N ALA A 31 -10.22 9.59 -9.95
CA ALA A 31 -10.10 9.78 -11.38
C ALA A 31 -10.57 11.17 -11.86
N GLY A 32 -11.58 11.76 -11.22
CA GLY A 32 -12.15 13.06 -11.61
C GLY A 32 -11.72 14.27 -10.76
N GLY A 33 -11.12 14.05 -9.59
CA GLY A 33 -10.96 15.05 -8.53
C GLY A 33 -9.68 15.87 -8.55
N GLY A 34 -8.90 15.82 -9.63
CA GLY A 34 -7.61 16.53 -9.74
C GLY A 34 -6.46 15.84 -8.99
N TYR A 35 -6.63 14.57 -8.63
CA TYR A 35 -5.54 13.72 -8.17
C TYR A 35 -4.77 13.16 -9.36
N ARG A 36 -3.47 12.92 -9.16
CA ARG A 36 -2.65 12.24 -10.16
C ARG A 36 -2.37 10.83 -9.69
N LEU A 37 -3.06 9.87 -10.29
CA LEU A 37 -2.86 8.47 -10.00
C LEU A 37 -1.49 8.03 -10.53
N VAL A 38 -0.72 7.34 -9.70
CA VAL A 38 0.63 6.87 -10.01
C VAL A 38 0.78 5.37 -9.75
N THR A 39 1.67 4.75 -10.50
CA THR A 39 2.09 3.35 -10.35
C THR A 39 3.12 3.18 -9.23
N GLY A 40 3.34 1.95 -8.77
CA GLY A 40 4.43 1.66 -7.84
C GLY A 40 5.79 1.93 -8.48
N SER A 41 5.93 1.65 -9.78
CA SER A 41 7.11 2.00 -10.59
C SER A 41 7.43 3.49 -10.57
N GLU A 42 6.45 4.36 -10.80
CA GLU A 42 6.66 5.82 -10.76
C GLU A 42 7.07 6.30 -9.37
N VAL A 43 6.52 5.70 -8.30
CA VAL A 43 6.92 6.00 -6.92
C VAL A 43 8.35 5.53 -6.64
N HIS A 44 8.72 4.34 -7.11
CA HIS A 44 10.09 3.82 -7.06
C HIS A 44 11.08 4.76 -7.74
N ASP A 45 10.81 5.12 -9.00
CA ASP A 45 11.71 5.96 -9.78
C ASP A 45 11.81 7.38 -9.20
N ALA A 46 10.73 7.88 -8.60
CA ALA A 46 10.78 9.18 -7.98
C ALA A 46 11.67 9.24 -6.74
N LEU A 47 11.56 8.24 -5.87
CA LEU A 47 12.28 8.21 -4.60
C LEU A 47 13.75 7.82 -4.77
N LEU A 48 14.06 6.98 -5.77
CA LEU A 48 15.40 6.42 -5.92
C LEU A 48 16.19 7.02 -7.08
N ASN A 49 15.49 7.51 -8.12
CA ASN A 49 16.11 8.05 -9.33
C ASN A 49 15.89 9.57 -9.48
N GLY A 50 15.27 10.22 -8.48
CA GLY A 50 15.09 11.68 -8.44
C GLY A 50 14.06 12.23 -9.43
N GLN A 51 13.20 11.39 -10.01
CA GLN A 51 12.11 11.86 -10.87
C GLN A 51 11.02 12.53 -10.03
N PRO A 52 10.58 13.76 -10.32
CA PRO A 52 9.57 14.41 -9.50
C PRO A 52 8.21 13.71 -9.67
N LEU A 53 7.57 13.32 -8.56
CA LEU A 53 6.16 12.95 -8.60
C LEU A 53 5.30 14.18 -8.89
N PRO A 54 4.19 14.01 -9.63
CA PRO A 54 3.23 15.08 -9.85
C PRO A 54 2.60 15.54 -8.54
N HIS A 55 2.15 16.80 -8.52
CA HIS A 55 1.36 17.32 -7.41
C HIS A 55 0.09 16.46 -7.22
N ASN A 56 -0.36 16.28 -5.98
CA ASN A 56 -1.47 15.39 -5.62
C ASN A 56 -1.31 13.94 -6.13
N ALA A 57 -0.08 13.42 -6.20
CA ALA A 57 0.17 12.02 -6.52
C ALA A 57 -0.51 11.08 -5.50
N VAL A 58 -1.28 10.10 -6.00
CA VAL A 58 -1.96 9.06 -5.20
C VAL A 58 -1.62 7.68 -5.74
N LEU A 59 -1.09 6.81 -4.89
CA LEU A 59 -0.91 5.38 -5.16
C LEU A 59 -2.01 4.59 -4.42
N VAL A 60 -2.68 3.69 -5.12
CA VAL A 60 -3.67 2.76 -4.53
C VAL A 60 -3.01 1.41 -4.28
N THR A 61 -3.08 0.91 -3.04
CA THR A 61 -2.53 -0.40 -2.65
C THR A 61 -3.57 -1.28 -1.97
N PHE A 62 -3.45 -2.59 -2.16
CA PHE A 62 -4.24 -3.65 -1.53
C PHE A 62 -3.29 -4.61 -0.83
N ASP A 63 -3.59 -4.99 0.40
CA ASP A 63 -2.80 -5.97 1.15
C ASP A 63 -3.41 -7.38 1.10
N ASP A 64 -2.65 -8.34 1.62
CA ASP A 64 -3.01 -9.74 1.83
C ASP A 64 -3.24 -10.62 0.59
N GLY A 65 -3.42 -10.04 -0.61
CA GLY A 65 -3.59 -10.82 -1.83
C GLY A 65 -4.91 -11.61 -1.89
N TYR A 66 -6.00 -11.06 -1.37
CA TYR A 66 -7.32 -11.69 -1.42
C TYR A 66 -7.88 -11.80 -2.84
N THR A 67 -8.61 -12.90 -3.11
CA THR A 67 -9.33 -13.11 -4.37
C THR A 67 -10.32 -11.98 -4.68
N ASN A 68 -10.95 -11.38 -3.66
CA ASN A 68 -11.90 -10.28 -3.86
C ASN A 68 -11.26 -8.99 -4.41
N THR A 69 -9.95 -8.79 -4.25
CA THR A 69 -9.22 -7.70 -4.90
C THR A 69 -9.34 -7.84 -6.42
N LEU A 70 -9.40 -9.07 -6.93
CA LEU A 70 -9.47 -9.36 -8.36
C LEU A 70 -10.90 -9.44 -8.85
N THR A 71 -11.80 -10.10 -8.11
CA THR A 71 -13.19 -10.28 -8.56
C THR A 71 -14.03 -9.02 -8.39
N THR A 72 -13.73 -8.18 -7.39
CA THR A 72 -14.53 -6.99 -7.06
C THR A 72 -13.81 -5.69 -7.36
N ALA A 73 -12.55 -5.52 -6.92
CA ALA A 73 -11.85 -4.25 -7.07
C ALA A 73 -11.34 -4.02 -8.51
N LEU A 74 -10.76 -5.05 -9.14
CA LEU A 74 -10.15 -4.93 -10.47
C LEU A 74 -11.10 -4.41 -11.58
N PRO A 75 -12.38 -4.84 -11.69
CA PRO A 75 -13.32 -4.26 -12.65
C PRO A 75 -13.50 -2.75 -12.47
N VAL A 76 -13.60 -2.26 -11.24
CA VAL A 76 -13.73 -0.84 -10.91
C VAL A 76 -12.44 -0.09 -11.25
N LEU A 77 -11.28 -0.65 -10.89
CA LEU A 77 -9.97 -0.08 -11.25
C LEU A 77 -9.81 0.03 -12.77
N LYS A 78 -10.26 -0.97 -13.54
CA LYS A 78 -10.25 -0.95 -15.01
C LYS A 78 -11.17 0.14 -15.55
N HIS A 79 -12.39 0.25 -15.03
CA HIS A 79 -13.36 1.25 -15.46
C HIS A 79 -12.83 2.68 -15.33
N TYR A 80 -12.19 3.01 -14.20
CA TYR A 80 -11.66 4.35 -13.93
C TYR A 80 -10.19 4.56 -14.34
N GLY A 81 -9.53 3.55 -14.92
CA GLY A 81 -8.13 3.65 -15.32
C GLY A 81 -7.17 3.85 -14.14
N VAL A 82 -7.50 3.29 -12.97
CA VAL A 82 -6.70 3.45 -11.75
C VAL A 82 -5.57 2.42 -11.70
N PRO A 83 -4.28 2.84 -11.73
CA PRO A 83 -3.16 1.96 -11.40
C PRO A 83 -3.21 1.57 -9.92
N ALA A 84 -2.81 0.33 -9.64
CA ALA A 84 -2.79 -0.18 -8.27
C ALA A 84 -1.66 -1.20 -8.08
N VAL A 85 -1.29 -1.39 -6.81
CA VAL A 85 -0.33 -2.40 -6.36
C VAL A 85 -1.05 -3.36 -5.40
N MET A 86 -0.89 -4.67 -5.60
CA MET A 86 -1.37 -5.68 -4.65
C MET A 86 -0.19 -6.33 -3.93
N ALA A 87 -0.15 -6.28 -2.61
CA ALA A 87 0.85 -6.96 -1.79
C ALA A 87 0.45 -8.43 -1.61
N VAL A 88 1.29 -9.35 -2.07
CA VAL A 88 1.01 -10.79 -2.12
C VAL A 88 2.03 -11.54 -1.27
N CYS A 89 1.58 -12.55 -0.53
CA CYS A 89 2.45 -13.50 0.15
C CYS A 89 2.81 -14.65 -0.79
N GLY A 90 4.08 -14.95 -0.96
CA GLY A 90 4.57 -16.02 -1.85
C GLY A 90 4.06 -17.39 -1.45
N GLY A 91 3.91 -17.66 -0.15
CA GLY A 91 3.33 -18.90 0.36
C GLY A 91 1.86 -19.09 -0.04
N TYR A 92 1.15 -18.05 -0.49
CA TYR A 92 -0.23 -18.19 -0.99
C TYR A 92 -0.28 -18.75 -2.42
N LEU A 93 0.88 -18.80 -3.10
CA LEU A 93 1.03 -19.29 -4.47
C LEU A 93 1.61 -20.70 -4.54
N THR A 94 1.68 -21.40 -3.40
CA THR A 94 2.17 -22.77 -3.30
C THR A 94 1.04 -23.72 -2.94
N ASP A 95 1.24 -25.01 -3.23
CA ASP A 95 0.27 -26.05 -2.89
C ASP A 95 0.14 -26.24 -1.36
N ASP A 96 1.19 -25.89 -0.62
CA ASP A 96 1.25 -25.91 0.84
C ASP A 96 0.85 -24.55 1.42
N LEU A 97 -0.42 -24.16 1.21
CA LEU A 97 -0.97 -22.94 1.77
C LEU A 97 -0.69 -22.86 3.30
N PRO A 98 -0.31 -21.69 3.84
CA PRO A 98 -0.09 -21.53 5.26
C PRO A 98 -1.33 -21.93 6.07
N LEU A 99 -1.11 -22.65 7.17
CA LEU A 99 -2.17 -23.14 8.06
C LEU A 99 -3.09 -22.04 8.63
N HIS A 100 -2.60 -20.79 8.63
CA HIS A 100 -3.34 -19.64 9.13
C HIS A 100 -3.28 -18.50 8.11
N LEU A 101 -4.42 -18.20 7.51
CA LEU A 101 -4.62 -16.98 6.73
C LEU A 101 -5.13 -15.87 7.65
N PRO A 102 -4.60 -14.64 7.53
CA PRO A 102 -5.21 -13.49 8.18
C PRO A 102 -6.66 -13.36 7.71
N HIS A 103 -7.56 -12.97 8.62
CA HIS A 103 -8.98 -12.77 8.30
C HIS A 103 -9.69 -14.00 7.69
N ALA A 104 -9.41 -15.19 8.25
CA ALA A 104 -9.80 -16.59 7.95
C ALA A 104 -11.13 -16.94 7.24
N SER A 105 -11.99 -15.97 6.93
CA SER A 105 -13.20 -16.10 6.13
C SER A 105 -13.01 -15.88 4.61
N GLN A 106 -11.81 -15.54 4.13
CA GLN A 106 -11.60 -15.06 2.76
C GLN A 106 -10.60 -15.91 1.98
N GLU A 107 -10.90 -16.15 0.71
CA GLU A 107 -10.01 -16.83 -0.24
C GLU A 107 -8.85 -15.92 -0.66
N VAL A 108 -7.66 -16.49 -0.76
CA VAL A 108 -6.47 -15.82 -1.30
C VAL A 108 -6.32 -16.14 -2.79
N ALA A 109 -5.81 -15.17 -3.54
CA ALA A 109 -5.60 -15.31 -4.97
C ALA A 109 -4.47 -16.32 -5.25
N ASP A 110 -4.77 -17.30 -6.10
CA ASP A 110 -3.77 -18.24 -6.59
C ASP A 110 -2.85 -17.62 -7.66
N THR A 111 -1.88 -18.39 -8.16
CA THR A 111 -0.94 -17.94 -9.18
C THR A 111 -1.63 -17.44 -10.45
N ALA A 112 -2.68 -18.10 -10.91
CA ALA A 112 -3.39 -17.72 -12.14
C ALA A 112 -4.15 -16.40 -11.96
N ALA A 113 -4.77 -16.22 -10.80
CA ALA A 113 -5.48 -15.02 -10.43
C ALA A 113 -4.51 -13.81 -10.33
N VAL A 114 -3.36 -13.98 -9.67
CA VAL A 114 -2.33 -12.93 -9.60
C VAL A 114 -1.70 -12.64 -10.97
N ALA A 115 -1.54 -13.65 -11.84
CA ALA A 115 -1.11 -13.43 -13.21
C ALA A 115 -2.10 -12.56 -13.99
N ALA A 116 -3.42 -12.81 -13.87
CA ALA A 116 -4.45 -11.98 -14.49
C ALA A 116 -4.46 -10.53 -13.97
N TRP A 117 -4.08 -10.32 -12.70
CA TRP A 117 -3.85 -8.98 -12.15
C TRP A 117 -2.68 -8.28 -12.85
N LEU A 118 -1.54 -8.96 -13.01
CA LEU A 118 -0.37 -8.43 -13.72
C LEU A 118 -0.66 -8.14 -15.20
N GLU A 119 -1.33 -9.06 -15.91
CA GLU A 119 -1.72 -8.91 -17.32
C GLU A 119 -2.65 -7.70 -17.55
N SER A 120 -3.37 -7.28 -16.52
CA SER A 120 -4.18 -6.07 -16.59
C SER A 120 -3.36 -4.78 -16.49
N GLY A 121 -2.04 -4.85 -16.34
CA GLY A 121 -1.14 -3.71 -16.22
C GLY A 121 -1.05 -3.12 -14.80
N ARG A 122 -1.46 -3.89 -13.78
CA ARG A 122 -1.24 -3.53 -12.37
C ARG A 122 0.00 -4.25 -11.83
N GLU A 123 0.51 -3.74 -10.72
CA GLU A 123 1.77 -4.20 -10.15
C GLU A 123 1.54 -4.99 -8.86
N ILE A 124 2.57 -5.69 -8.40
CA ILE A 124 2.56 -6.38 -7.11
C ILE A 124 3.66 -5.86 -6.19
N ALA A 125 3.40 -5.99 -4.90
CA ALA A 125 4.39 -5.88 -3.84
C ALA A 125 4.54 -7.24 -3.13
N ALA A 126 5.67 -7.44 -2.47
CA ALA A 126 5.88 -8.56 -1.57
C ALA A 126 5.23 -8.30 -0.21
N HIS A 127 4.71 -9.33 0.44
CA HIS A 127 4.03 -9.21 1.74
C HIS A 127 4.48 -10.25 2.77
N SER A 128 5.72 -10.72 2.65
CA SER A 128 6.31 -11.86 3.37
C SER A 128 5.73 -13.20 2.97
N TYR A 129 6.45 -14.28 3.27
CA TYR A 129 6.08 -15.61 2.81
C TYR A 129 4.74 -16.11 3.37
N THR A 130 4.48 -15.94 4.67
CA THR A 130 3.25 -16.43 5.34
C THR A 130 2.55 -15.39 6.21
N HIS A 131 2.79 -14.09 5.99
CA HIS A 131 2.17 -13.00 6.75
C HIS A 131 2.38 -12.99 8.31
N PRO A 132 3.53 -13.40 8.87
CA PRO A 132 3.75 -13.27 10.32
C PRO A 132 4.05 -11.82 10.72
N ARG A 133 3.89 -11.51 12.01
CA ARG A 133 4.43 -10.27 12.58
C ARG A 133 5.95 -10.35 12.62
N LEU A 134 6.63 -9.71 11.66
CA LEU A 134 8.07 -9.86 11.45
C LEU A 134 8.94 -9.51 12.67
N THR A 135 8.50 -8.54 13.48
CA THR A 135 9.24 -8.09 14.68
C THR A 135 9.35 -9.16 15.76
N THR A 136 8.49 -10.20 15.76
CA THR A 136 8.52 -11.29 16.75
C THR A 136 9.38 -12.47 16.32
N LEU A 137 9.95 -12.43 15.11
CA LEU A 137 10.71 -13.55 14.54
C LEU A 137 12.19 -13.51 14.92
N THR A 138 12.80 -14.70 14.97
CA THR A 138 14.27 -14.85 14.95
C THR A 138 14.84 -14.39 13.61
N ASP A 139 16.14 -14.13 13.55
CA ASP A 139 16.79 -13.66 12.32
C ASP A 139 16.70 -14.68 11.18
N THR A 140 16.83 -15.97 11.47
CA THR A 140 16.66 -17.04 10.49
C THR A 140 15.23 -17.07 9.93
N ALA A 141 14.22 -16.96 10.80
CA ALA A 141 12.83 -16.96 10.36
C ALA A 141 12.49 -15.67 9.58
N LEU A 142 13.00 -14.52 10.01
CA LEU A 142 12.86 -13.26 9.29
C LEU A 142 13.50 -13.32 7.90
N HIS A 143 14.71 -13.85 7.80
CA HIS A 143 15.40 -14.04 6.52
C HIS A 143 14.57 -14.92 5.57
N TRP A 144 14.07 -16.06 6.05
CA TRP A 144 13.22 -16.93 5.26
C TRP A 144 11.95 -16.22 4.76
N GLN A 145 11.29 -15.47 5.64
CA GLN A 145 10.05 -14.75 5.31
C GLN A 145 10.25 -13.65 4.25
N ILE A 146 11.48 -13.16 4.03
CA ILE A 146 11.79 -12.11 3.07
C ILE A 146 12.36 -12.72 1.77
N HIS A 147 13.36 -13.58 1.89
CA HIS A 147 14.07 -14.15 0.74
C HIS A 147 13.28 -15.27 0.07
N GLY A 148 12.71 -16.20 0.84
CA GLY A 148 11.87 -17.27 0.30
C GLY A 148 10.60 -16.72 -0.38
N ASP A 149 10.10 -15.58 0.13
CA ASP A 149 9.02 -14.82 -0.49
C ASP A 149 9.43 -14.26 -1.86
N ALA A 150 10.57 -13.57 -1.93
CA ALA A 150 11.09 -13.00 -3.17
C ALA A 150 11.33 -14.07 -4.24
N GLU A 151 11.96 -15.18 -3.86
CA GLU A 151 12.23 -16.33 -4.73
C GLU A 151 10.93 -16.91 -5.26
N THR A 152 9.98 -17.22 -4.37
CA THR A 152 8.70 -17.83 -4.76
C THR A 152 7.88 -16.92 -5.69
N LEU A 153 7.78 -15.63 -5.38
CA LEU A 153 7.06 -14.67 -6.23
C LEU A 153 7.72 -14.58 -7.61
N THR A 154 9.05 -14.56 -7.68
CA THR A 154 9.80 -14.52 -8.95
C THR A 154 9.58 -15.79 -9.76
N GLU A 155 9.67 -16.96 -9.13
CA GLU A 155 9.48 -18.25 -9.79
C GLU A 155 8.05 -18.46 -10.30
N ARG A 156 7.04 -18.10 -9.49
CA ARG A 156 5.62 -18.34 -9.81
C ARG A 156 5.05 -17.33 -10.79
N LEU A 157 5.49 -16.07 -10.74
CA LEU A 157 4.89 -14.96 -11.50
C LEU A 157 5.81 -14.40 -12.59
N GLY A 158 7.08 -14.80 -12.62
CA GLY A 158 8.06 -14.27 -13.57
C GLY A 158 8.44 -12.80 -13.33
N VAL A 159 8.07 -12.24 -12.17
CA VAL A 159 8.36 -10.86 -11.78
C VAL A 159 8.91 -10.81 -10.36
N THR A 160 9.94 -9.99 -10.13
CA THR A 160 10.46 -9.71 -8.79
C THR A 160 9.85 -8.40 -8.29
N PRO A 161 9.04 -8.41 -7.22
CA PRO A 161 8.48 -7.17 -6.66
C PRO A 161 9.60 -6.22 -6.22
N ARG A 162 9.41 -4.91 -6.45
CA ARG A 162 10.35 -3.86 -6.01
C ARG A 162 9.92 -3.17 -4.71
N ILE A 163 8.74 -3.50 -4.23
CA ILE A 163 8.11 -2.90 -3.07
C ILE A 163 7.75 -4.02 -2.11
N PHE A 164 8.03 -3.81 -0.82
CA PHE A 164 7.57 -4.67 0.26
C PHE A 164 6.48 -3.97 1.06
N ALA A 165 5.46 -4.66 1.53
CA ALA A 165 4.52 -4.14 2.52
C ALA A 165 4.71 -4.92 3.82
N TYR A 166 4.87 -4.23 4.96
CA TYR A 166 5.04 -4.92 6.24
C TYR A 166 3.70 -5.50 6.73
N PRO A 167 3.59 -6.81 7.04
CA PRO A 167 2.43 -7.37 7.71
C PRO A 167 2.09 -6.59 8.98
N TYR A 168 0.82 -6.23 9.15
CA TYR A 168 0.33 -5.38 10.25
C TYR A 168 1.00 -3.99 10.37
N GLY A 169 1.76 -3.58 9.35
CA GLY A 169 2.66 -2.43 9.41
C GLY A 169 3.82 -2.56 10.40
N ALA A 170 4.06 -3.75 10.96
CA ALA A 170 4.96 -3.93 12.08
C ALA A 170 6.42 -4.03 11.64
N HIS A 171 7.24 -3.05 12.05
CA HIS A 171 8.67 -3.05 11.76
C HIS A 171 9.50 -2.42 12.90
N ASP A 172 10.73 -2.90 13.07
CA ASP A 172 11.77 -2.27 13.87
C ASP A 172 13.02 -2.03 12.99
N ALA A 173 14.10 -1.49 13.56
CA ALA A 173 15.33 -1.24 12.80
C ALA A 173 15.93 -2.52 12.17
N ARG A 174 15.78 -3.67 12.84
CA ARG A 174 16.28 -4.97 12.38
C ARG A 174 15.47 -5.48 11.20
N VAL A 175 14.13 -5.43 11.29
CA VAL A 175 13.23 -5.79 10.20
C VAL A 175 13.46 -4.89 8.98
N ARG A 176 13.55 -3.57 9.17
CA ARG A 176 13.83 -2.65 8.06
C ARG A 176 15.17 -2.94 7.37
N ALA A 177 16.22 -3.22 8.16
CA ALA A 177 17.53 -3.56 7.61
C ALA A 177 17.54 -4.90 6.84
N ALA A 178 16.73 -5.88 7.26
CA ALA A 178 16.57 -7.14 6.54
C ALA A 178 15.80 -6.94 5.23
N VAL A 179 14.68 -6.21 5.27
CA VAL A 179 13.87 -5.93 4.07
C VAL A 179 14.65 -5.11 3.04
N ALA A 180 15.42 -4.11 3.47
CA ALA A 180 16.22 -3.25 2.59
C ALA A 180 17.34 -3.98 1.82
N GLN A 181 17.70 -5.21 2.21
CA GLN A 181 18.65 -6.04 1.46
C GLN A 181 18.04 -6.61 0.17
N VAL A 182 16.72 -6.70 0.10
CA VAL A 182 15.98 -7.32 -1.01
C VAL A 182 15.11 -6.31 -1.74
N TYR A 183 14.40 -5.46 -0.99
CA TYR A 183 13.42 -4.53 -1.52
C TYR A 183 13.88 -3.09 -1.31
N PRO A 184 14.01 -2.30 -2.39
CA PRO A 184 14.49 -0.93 -2.29
C PRO A 184 13.46 0.03 -1.68
N LEU A 185 12.16 -0.31 -1.77
CA LEU A 185 11.08 0.41 -1.12
C LEU A 185 10.28 -0.50 -0.19
N ALA A 186 9.78 0.06 0.91
CA ALA A 186 8.83 -0.62 1.77
C ALA A 186 7.71 0.28 2.28
N LEU A 187 6.51 -0.28 2.42
CA LEU A 187 5.27 0.37 2.82
C LEU A 187 4.92 -0.02 4.26
N ALA A 188 4.66 0.97 5.09
CA ALA A 188 4.24 0.82 6.48
C ALA A 188 2.81 1.37 6.68
N THR A 189 2.16 0.97 7.78
CA THR A 189 0.97 1.68 8.26
C THR A 189 1.40 2.99 8.91
N ARG A 190 0.55 4.02 8.91
CA ARG A 190 0.82 5.33 9.55
C ARG A 190 1.13 5.21 11.05
N GLU A 191 2.38 4.91 11.40
CA GLU A 191 2.99 5.43 12.60
C GLU A 191 3.55 6.82 12.25
N ARG A 192 3.34 7.79 13.15
CA ARG A 192 3.72 9.21 12.96
C ARG A 192 5.07 9.32 12.27
N GLN A 193 5.11 9.79 11.03
CA GLN A 193 6.38 10.14 10.42
C GLN A 193 6.97 11.34 11.16
N ALA A 194 8.15 11.13 11.74
CA ALA A 194 9.14 12.18 11.86
C ALA A 194 9.54 12.61 10.43
N THR A 195 9.73 13.91 10.25
CA THR A 195 10.05 14.63 9.00
C THR A 195 10.78 13.82 7.91
N GLY A 196 10.21 13.77 6.70
CA GLY A 196 10.83 13.20 5.49
C GLY A 196 10.21 11.86 5.04
N LEU A 197 10.32 11.55 3.74
CA LEU A 197 9.94 10.23 3.20
C LEU A 197 11.15 9.29 3.31
N ASP A 198 11.08 8.34 4.24
CA ASP A 198 12.05 7.24 4.32
C ASP A 198 11.62 6.10 3.37
N PRO A 199 12.45 5.74 2.36
CA PRO A 199 12.16 4.67 1.41
C PRO A 199 11.84 3.32 2.06
N ASN A 200 12.35 3.04 3.28
CA ASN A 200 12.15 1.78 3.96
C ASN A 200 10.91 1.75 4.89
N GLN A 201 10.11 2.82 4.92
CA GLN A 201 8.87 2.92 5.72
C GLN A 201 7.93 4.01 5.17
N LEU A 202 7.58 3.92 3.89
CA LEU A 202 6.64 4.83 3.25
C LEU A 202 5.26 4.72 3.92
N PRO A 203 4.65 5.84 4.32
CA PRO A 203 3.46 5.81 5.17
C PRO A 203 2.21 5.62 4.31
N ARG A 204 1.30 4.76 4.76
CA ARG A 204 0.02 4.54 4.10
C ARG A 204 -1.17 5.03 4.92
N ILE A 205 -2.17 5.53 4.21
CA ILE A 205 -3.49 5.85 4.73
C ILE A 205 -4.32 4.57 4.66
N GLN A 206 -4.58 3.97 5.81
CA GLN A 206 -5.61 2.96 5.91
C GLN A 206 -6.97 3.59 5.61
N VAL A 207 -7.68 3.05 4.62
CA VAL A 207 -9.03 3.51 4.31
C VAL A 207 -10.00 2.87 5.30
N ASP A 208 -10.67 3.71 6.09
CA ASP A 208 -11.69 3.24 7.02
C ASP A 208 -12.99 2.93 6.24
N PRO A 209 -13.54 1.71 6.36
CA PRO A 209 -14.81 1.32 5.73
C PRO A 209 -16.01 2.25 5.99
N ARG A 210 -15.95 2.99 7.10
CA ARG A 210 -17.02 3.89 7.55
C ARG A 210 -16.93 5.29 6.95
N TRP A 211 -15.82 5.63 6.27
CA TRP A 211 -15.68 6.95 5.67
C TRP A 211 -16.70 7.15 4.55
N ASP A 212 -17.44 8.25 4.65
CA ASP A 212 -18.12 8.81 3.49
C ASP A 212 -17.12 9.51 2.54
N LEU A 213 -17.59 9.94 1.36
CA LEU A 213 -16.73 10.54 0.36
C LEU A 213 -16.07 11.86 0.82
N ARG A 214 -16.71 12.59 1.74
CA ARG A 214 -16.16 13.83 2.31
C ARG A 214 -15.00 13.51 3.26
N GLN A 215 -15.17 12.51 4.12
CA GLN A 215 -14.13 12.05 5.04
C GLN A 215 -12.95 11.44 4.29
N PHE A 216 -13.22 10.65 3.24
CA PHE A 216 -12.19 10.11 2.36
C PHE A 216 -11.37 11.23 1.69
N ARG A 217 -12.04 12.26 1.16
CA ARG A 217 -11.36 13.44 0.59
C ARG A 217 -10.53 14.19 1.64
N ALA A 218 -11.08 14.41 2.84
CA ALA A 218 -10.35 15.07 3.92
C ALA A 218 -9.07 14.30 4.29
N ALA A 219 -9.08 12.96 4.31
CA ALA A 219 -7.90 12.16 4.57
C ALA A 219 -6.80 12.30 3.50
N LEU A 220 -7.19 12.58 2.25
CA LEU A 220 -6.26 12.87 1.14
C LEU A 220 -5.71 14.31 1.20
N ASP A 221 -6.52 15.26 1.68
CA ASP A 221 -6.17 16.68 1.75
C ASP A 221 -5.37 17.03 3.01
N ASP A 222 -5.46 16.21 4.07
CA ASP A 222 -4.70 16.39 5.31
C ASP A 222 -3.20 16.23 5.05
N ASP A 223 -2.51 17.36 5.09
CA ASP A 223 -1.06 17.49 5.03
C ASP A 223 -0.47 17.17 6.43
N PRO A 224 0.59 16.37 6.56
CA PRO A 224 1.21 16.06 7.86
C PRO A 224 1.98 17.24 8.46
N VAL A 225 1.69 18.49 8.07
CA VAL A 225 2.28 19.67 8.68
C VAL A 225 1.53 19.98 9.98
N PRO A 226 2.20 19.91 11.16
CA PRO A 226 1.54 20.22 12.41
C PRO A 226 1.04 21.67 12.40
N ALA A 227 -0.15 21.90 12.99
CA ALA A 227 -0.79 23.21 13.11
C ALA A 227 0.09 24.29 13.77
N SER A 228 1.23 23.92 14.37
CA SER A 228 2.24 24.84 14.90
C SER A 228 3.04 25.59 13.82
N ALA A 229 3.04 25.16 12.55
CA ALA A 229 3.71 25.87 11.46
C ALA A 229 2.85 26.96 10.81
N ARG A 230 1.58 27.13 11.23
CA ARG A 230 0.69 28.21 10.77
C ARG A 230 0.59 29.33 11.80
N ARG A 231 1.72 29.97 12.10
CA ARG A 231 1.88 31.22 12.88
C ARG A 231 3.34 31.66 12.65
N THR A 232 3.71 32.82 12.11
CA THR A 232 3.06 34.11 11.86
C THR A 232 3.85 34.79 10.74
N SER A 233 3.18 35.35 9.72
CA SER A 233 3.80 36.41 8.90
C SER A 233 3.92 37.66 9.77
N PRO A 234 5.04 38.40 9.75
CA PRO A 234 5.17 39.62 10.53
C PRO A 234 4.25 40.70 9.96
N THR A 235 3.48 41.34 10.82
CA THR A 235 2.80 42.60 10.51
C THR A 235 3.86 43.62 10.08
N PRO A 236 3.71 44.33 8.95
CA PRO A 236 4.57 45.44 8.63
C PRO A 236 4.22 46.58 9.61
N THR A 237 5.12 46.90 10.52
CA THR A 237 5.07 48.19 11.21
C THR A 237 5.44 49.27 10.20
N SER A 238 4.42 49.91 9.64
CA SER A 238 4.52 51.25 9.08
C SER A 238 4.86 52.23 10.20
N GLU A 239 5.82 53.11 9.93
CA GLU A 239 6.13 54.32 10.67
C GLU A 239 4.87 55.15 10.99
N ILE A 240 4.93 55.98 12.04
CA ILE A 240 4.82 57.46 11.95
C ILE A 240 4.69 58.06 13.37
N ARG A 241 5.61 59.01 13.63
CA ARG A 241 5.67 60.10 14.64
C ARG A 241 6.10 59.77 16.08
#